data_AF-A0A8B8ESM3-F1
#
_entry.id   AF-A0A8B8ESM3-F1
#
_cell.length_a   1.000
_cell.length_b   1.000
_cell.length_c   1.000
_cell.angle_alpha   90.00
_cell.angle_beta   90.00
_cell.angle_gamma   90.00
#
_symmetry.space_group_name_H-M   'P 1'
#
loop_
_entity.id
_entity.type
_entity.pdbx_description
1 polymer ?
#
loop_
_entity_poly.entity_id
_entity_poly.type
_entity_poly.pdbx_seq_one_letter_code
_entity_poly.pdbx_strand_id
1 'polypeptide(L)'
;MAASRVRKLGTIFTRTQGLIRSGAMRREKIPVWYNVYEAFPPLDKFDVEANEPDSAQNLRKLLYPEDIIRMKFYERYGTPELINLESNVETLSQKFAKFYIAKKSSEKQKLSAGREAEGRLADKEERLADKEERLADTEERVADTEERVAATEERLAAPEERLAAPEEGGTQEKPEGESDITFENILRVFAHEHNLKMSQADVKRQKKKRRRESIQMRTLKKRKPLPADPVAILGTWDELERL
;
A
#
# COMPACT_ATOMS: atom_id res chain seq x y z
N MET A 1 6.43 -55.09 39.00
CA MET A 1 5.76 -53.77 39.08
C MET A 1 4.54 -53.84 38.19
N ALA A 2 3.37 -53.41 38.65
CA ALA A 2 2.18 -53.36 37.80
C ALA A 2 2.35 -52.20 36.80
N ALA A 3 2.20 -52.49 35.51
CA ALA A 3 2.26 -51.51 34.43
C ALA A 3 1.17 -51.82 33.40
N SER A 4 0.57 -50.78 32.82
CA SER A 4 -0.40 -50.94 31.73
C SER A 4 0.29 -50.75 30.38
N ARG A 5 0.16 -51.74 29.49
CA ARG A 5 0.66 -51.71 28.10
C ARG A 5 -0.45 -51.46 27.07
N VAL A 6 -1.70 -51.35 27.52
CA VAL A 6 -2.84 -51.11 26.64
C VAL A 6 -2.70 -49.72 26.05
N ARG A 7 -2.87 -49.57 24.72
CA ARG A 7 -2.78 -48.26 24.04
C ARG A 7 -4.14 -47.70 23.66
N LYS A 8 -5.08 -48.57 23.26
CA LYS A 8 -6.42 -48.23 22.77
C LYS A 8 -7.37 -47.68 23.85
N LEU A 9 -7.09 -47.93 25.13
CA LEU A 9 -7.94 -47.47 26.24
C LEU A 9 -7.33 -46.24 26.90
N GLY A 10 -7.87 -45.06 26.60
CA GLY A 10 -7.51 -43.77 27.21
C GLY A 10 -6.08 -43.30 26.99
N THR A 11 -5.70 -42.22 27.66
CA THR A 11 -4.35 -41.64 27.60
C THR A 11 -3.40 -42.31 28.59
N ILE A 12 -2.10 -42.09 28.43
CA ILE A 12 -1.11 -42.51 29.43
C ILE A 12 -1.38 -41.88 30.81
N PHE A 13 -1.93 -40.66 30.83
CA PHE A 13 -2.26 -39.95 32.06
C PHE A 13 -3.42 -40.61 32.80
N THR A 14 -4.55 -40.87 32.14
CA THR A 14 -5.71 -41.50 32.81
C THR A 14 -5.39 -42.93 33.25
N ARG A 15 -4.57 -43.66 32.48
CA ARG A 15 -4.10 -45.01 32.87
C ARG A 15 -3.20 -44.99 34.11
N THR A 16 -2.24 -44.06 34.16
CA THR A 16 -1.35 -43.94 35.33
C THR A 16 -2.11 -43.44 36.56
N GLN A 17 -3.00 -42.47 36.39
CA GLN A 17 -3.89 -42.00 37.45
C GLN A 17 -4.76 -43.14 38.01
N GLY A 18 -5.31 -44.01 37.14
CA GLY A 18 -6.06 -45.20 37.57
C GLY A 18 -5.22 -46.20 38.38
N LEU A 19 -3.97 -46.45 37.98
CA LEU A 19 -3.04 -47.32 38.70
C LEU A 19 -2.64 -46.76 40.07
N ILE A 20 -2.53 -45.43 40.18
CA ILE A 20 -2.26 -44.74 41.45
C ILE A 20 -3.49 -44.82 42.36
N ARG A 21 -4.69 -44.57 41.82
CA ARG A 21 -5.96 -44.60 42.58
C ARG A 21 -6.32 -46.00 43.09
N SER A 22 -6.03 -47.05 42.32
CA SER A 22 -6.28 -48.43 42.74
C SER A 22 -5.22 -48.99 43.70
N GLY A 23 -4.16 -48.24 43.99
CA GLY A 23 -3.04 -48.69 44.82
C GLY A 23 -2.13 -49.71 44.14
N ALA A 24 -2.38 -50.06 42.88
CA ALA A 24 -1.53 -50.96 42.09
C ALA A 24 -0.13 -50.36 41.83
N MET A 25 -0.01 -49.02 41.84
CA MET A 25 1.24 -48.28 41.78
C MET A 25 1.50 -47.54 43.10
N ARG A 26 2.63 -47.84 43.74
CA ARG A 26 3.09 -47.12 44.95
C ARG A 26 3.50 -45.69 44.59
N ARG A 27 3.37 -44.74 45.54
CA ARG A 27 3.74 -43.33 45.36
C ARG A 27 5.19 -43.12 44.94
N GLU A 28 6.10 -43.93 45.46
CA GLU A 28 7.53 -43.92 45.11
C GLU A 28 7.79 -44.28 43.64
N LYS A 29 6.84 -44.96 42.99
CA LYS A 29 6.95 -45.43 41.60
C LYS A 29 6.15 -44.57 40.63
N ILE A 30 5.63 -43.43 41.09
CA ILE A 30 4.99 -42.45 40.22
C ILE A 30 6.03 -41.91 39.25
N PRO A 31 5.77 -41.93 37.93
CA PRO A 31 6.70 -41.38 36.94
C PRO A 31 6.93 -39.89 37.17
N VAL A 32 8.17 -39.42 36.95
CA VAL A 32 8.57 -38.02 37.13
C VAL A 32 7.71 -37.05 36.31
N TRP A 33 7.25 -37.48 35.13
CA TRP A 33 6.40 -36.66 34.25
C TRP A 33 4.97 -36.45 34.78
N TYR A 34 4.47 -37.31 35.67
CA TYR A 34 3.07 -37.28 36.12
C TYR A 34 2.72 -35.95 36.78
N ASN A 35 3.59 -35.46 37.68
CA ASN A 35 3.38 -34.19 38.39
C ASN A 35 3.41 -32.99 37.43
N VAL A 36 4.27 -33.04 36.41
CA VAL A 36 4.37 -31.99 35.39
C VAL A 36 3.09 -31.94 34.56
N TYR A 37 2.59 -33.11 34.16
CA TYR A 37 1.36 -33.22 33.39
C TYR A 37 0.12 -32.84 34.22
N GLU A 38 0.09 -33.17 35.50
CA GLU A 38 -0.99 -32.78 36.42
C GLU A 38 -1.03 -31.27 36.66
N ALA A 39 0.13 -30.62 36.77
CA ALA A 39 0.21 -29.17 36.91
C ALA A 39 -0.09 -28.43 35.60
N PHE A 40 0.34 -28.97 34.46
CA PHE A 40 0.22 -28.34 33.14
C PHE A 40 -0.39 -29.33 32.13
N PRO A 41 -1.70 -29.59 32.22
CA PRO A 41 -2.36 -30.48 31.27
C PRO A 41 -2.38 -29.84 29.86
N PRO A 42 -2.24 -30.64 28.79
CA PRO A 42 -2.39 -30.13 27.42
C PRO A 42 -3.83 -29.67 27.16
N LEU A 43 -3.99 -28.68 26.26
CA LEU A 43 -5.30 -28.15 25.87
C LEU A 43 -6.17 -29.23 25.20
N ASP A 44 -5.58 -29.95 24.24
CA ASP A 44 -6.24 -31.07 23.58
C ASP A 44 -5.92 -32.38 24.28
N LYS A 45 -6.97 -33.17 24.53
CA LYS A 45 -6.81 -34.53 25.03
C LYS A 45 -6.43 -35.42 23.86
N PHE A 46 -5.42 -36.26 24.07
CA PHE A 46 -5.07 -37.29 23.08
C PHE A 46 -6.19 -38.34 23.05
N ASP A 47 -7.01 -38.31 22.02
CA ASP A 47 -8.04 -39.30 21.80
C ASP A 47 -7.51 -40.38 20.86
N VAL A 48 -7.42 -41.62 21.35
CA VAL A 48 -6.88 -42.75 20.58
C VAL A 48 -7.77 -43.09 19.37
N GLU A 49 -9.05 -42.72 19.46
CA GLU A 49 -10.06 -42.91 18.41
C GLU A 49 -10.43 -41.62 17.68
N ALA A 50 -9.72 -40.51 17.93
CA ALA A 50 -9.81 -39.36 17.03
C ALA A 50 -9.28 -39.81 15.66
N ASN A 51 -10.21 -40.22 14.80
CA ASN A 51 -9.96 -40.43 13.38
C ASN A 51 -9.17 -39.24 12.85
N GLU A 52 -8.18 -39.52 11.99
CA GLU A 52 -7.40 -38.50 11.30
C GLU A 52 -8.32 -37.36 10.88
N PRO A 53 -8.00 -36.14 11.28
CA PRO A 53 -9.06 -35.17 11.44
C PRO A 53 -9.57 -34.80 10.05
N ASP A 54 -10.88 -34.98 9.83
CA ASP A 54 -11.62 -34.43 8.69
C ASP A 54 -11.34 -32.92 8.49
N SER A 55 -10.72 -32.26 9.48
CA SER A 55 -10.14 -30.92 9.44
C SER A 55 -9.25 -30.60 8.23
N ALA A 56 -8.62 -31.58 7.57
CA ALA A 56 -7.90 -31.33 6.31
C ALA A 56 -8.84 -30.85 5.19
N GLN A 57 -10.12 -31.20 5.27
CA GLN A 57 -11.12 -30.89 4.25
C GLN A 57 -11.59 -29.42 4.30
N ASN A 58 -11.30 -28.67 5.36
CA ASN A 58 -11.80 -27.29 5.54
C ASN A 58 -10.70 -26.26 5.83
N LEU A 59 -9.52 -26.44 5.24
CA LEU A 59 -8.47 -25.43 5.28
C LEU A 59 -8.78 -24.34 4.24
N ARG A 60 -9.00 -23.11 4.72
CA ARG A 60 -9.21 -21.95 3.84
C ARG A 60 -7.89 -21.55 3.18
N LYS A 61 -7.93 -21.31 1.87
CA LYS A 61 -6.79 -20.75 1.16
C LYS A 61 -6.55 -19.31 1.62
N LEU A 62 -5.34 -19.02 2.10
CA LEU A 62 -4.92 -17.67 2.49
C LEU A 62 -4.53 -16.89 1.22
N LEU A 63 -5.48 -16.11 0.69
CA LEU A 63 -5.26 -15.21 -0.44
C LEU A 63 -5.47 -13.77 0.00
N TYR A 64 -4.54 -12.90 -0.37
CA TYR A 64 -4.61 -11.48 -0.11
C TYR A 64 -5.02 -10.70 -1.36
N PRO A 65 -5.65 -9.52 -1.23
CA PRO A 65 -6.04 -8.71 -2.39
C PRO A 65 -4.83 -8.26 -3.23
N GLU A 66 -3.65 -8.14 -2.63
CA GLU A 66 -2.41 -7.81 -3.33
C GLU A 66 -1.90 -8.95 -4.22
N ASP A 67 -2.31 -10.19 -3.97
CA ASP A 67 -1.83 -11.35 -4.74
C ASP A 67 -2.32 -11.30 -6.19
N ILE A 68 -3.46 -10.67 -6.46
CA ILE A 68 -3.95 -10.41 -7.82
C ILE A 68 -3.00 -9.45 -8.56
N ILE A 69 -2.52 -8.43 -7.85
CA ILE A 69 -1.58 -7.43 -8.38
C ILE A 69 -0.24 -8.08 -8.66
N ARG A 70 0.25 -8.89 -7.71
CA ARG A 70 1.51 -9.64 -7.84
C ARG A 70 1.44 -10.64 -8.98
N MET A 71 0.33 -11.37 -9.12
CA MET A 71 0.13 -12.33 -10.20
C MET A 71 0.29 -11.65 -11.57
N LYS A 72 -0.40 -10.53 -11.80
CA LYS A 72 -0.26 -9.77 -13.05
C LYS A 72 1.14 -9.19 -13.27
N PHE A 73 1.84 -8.84 -12.19
CA PHE A 73 3.23 -8.38 -12.28
C PHE A 73 4.16 -9.51 -12.74
N TYR A 74 4.05 -10.70 -12.13
CA TYR A 74 4.86 -11.86 -12.46
C TYR A 74 4.52 -12.45 -13.83
N GLU A 75 3.26 -12.38 -14.26
CA GLU A 75 2.84 -12.77 -15.61
C GLU A 75 3.58 -11.98 -16.70
N ARG A 76 3.84 -10.68 -16.46
CA ARG A 76 4.48 -9.81 -17.43
C ARG A 76 6.01 -9.79 -17.36
N TYR A 77 6.56 -9.70 -16.14
CA TYR A 77 7.99 -9.49 -15.94
C TYR A 77 8.75 -10.74 -15.51
N GLY A 78 8.04 -11.84 -15.23
CA GLY A 78 8.62 -13.03 -14.62
C GLY A 78 9.27 -12.69 -13.28
N THR A 79 10.42 -13.27 -13.00
CA THR A 79 11.22 -13.03 -11.79
C THR A 79 12.42 -12.12 -12.10
N PRO A 80 12.24 -10.79 -12.10
CA PRO A 80 13.30 -9.85 -12.51
C PRO A 80 14.41 -9.70 -11.47
N GLU A 81 14.19 -10.09 -10.21
CA GLU A 81 15.09 -9.81 -9.08
C GLU A 81 15.45 -11.10 -8.33
N LEU A 82 16.70 -11.19 -7.88
CA LEU A 82 17.16 -12.24 -6.97
C LEU A 82 16.69 -11.90 -5.54
N ILE A 83 15.82 -12.74 -4.98
CA ILE A 83 15.18 -12.46 -3.69
C ILE A 83 16.03 -13.02 -2.55
N ASN A 84 16.44 -12.14 -1.63
CA ASN A 84 17.07 -12.54 -0.38
C ASN A 84 16.03 -12.58 0.75
N LEU A 85 15.73 -13.78 1.24
CA LEU A 85 14.76 -14.05 2.31
C LEU A 85 15.23 -13.59 3.70
N GLU A 86 16.54 -13.41 3.91
CA GLU A 86 17.10 -12.96 5.20
C GLU A 86 17.02 -11.43 5.33
N SER A 87 17.04 -10.72 4.20
CA SER A 87 17.04 -9.28 4.19
C SER A 87 15.63 -8.72 4.32
N ASN A 88 15.42 -7.74 5.20
CA ASN A 88 14.17 -6.97 5.27
C ASN A 88 14.12 -5.87 4.20
N VAL A 89 14.45 -6.25 2.95
CA VAL A 89 14.41 -5.34 1.80
C VAL A 89 13.16 -5.65 0.99
N GLU A 90 12.41 -4.60 0.66
CA GLU A 90 11.20 -4.76 -0.15
C GLU A 90 11.57 -5.16 -1.58
N THR A 91 10.99 -6.26 -2.05
CA THR A 91 11.09 -6.72 -3.43
C THR A 91 10.43 -5.74 -4.39
N LEU A 92 10.81 -5.79 -5.67
CA LEU A 92 10.16 -4.99 -6.72
C LEU A 92 8.64 -5.22 -6.78
N SER A 93 8.19 -6.48 -6.66
CA SER A 93 6.76 -6.81 -6.65
C SER A 93 6.04 -6.22 -5.43
N GLN A 94 6.70 -6.16 -4.27
CA GLN A 94 6.14 -5.54 -3.08
C GLN A 94 6.05 -4.02 -3.20
N LYS A 95 7.11 -3.37 -3.72
CA LYS A 95 7.10 -1.93 -4.00
C LYS A 95 6.00 -1.56 -4.99
N PHE A 96 5.83 -2.37 -6.03
CA PHE A 96 4.78 -2.18 -7.03
C PHE A 96 3.38 -2.34 -6.42
N ALA A 97 3.14 -3.39 -5.63
CA ALA A 97 1.86 -3.60 -4.96
C ALA A 97 1.49 -2.42 -4.05
N LYS A 98 2.43 -1.92 -3.25
CA LYS A 98 2.24 -0.72 -2.42
C LYS A 98 1.90 0.50 -3.27
N PHE A 99 2.64 0.72 -4.35
CA PHE A 99 2.39 1.84 -5.26
C PHE A 99 1.00 1.78 -5.91
N TYR A 100 0.58 0.59 -6.35
CA TYR A 100 -0.74 0.38 -6.96
C TYR A 100 -1.88 0.69 -5.98
N ILE A 101 -1.79 0.19 -4.74
CA ILE A 101 -2.79 0.45 -3.71
C ILE A 101 -2.85 1.93 -3.35
N ALA A 102 -1.70 2.60 -3.24
CA ALA A 102 -1.62 4.03 -2.95
C ALA A 102 -2.25 4.87 -4.08
N LYS A 103 -2.02 4.51 -5.35
CA LYS A 103 -2.66 5.21 -6.48
C LYS A 103 -4.16 4.99 -6.51
N LYS A 104 -4.61 3.75 -6.35
CA LYS A 104 -6.04 3.41 -6.35
C LYS A 104 -6.82 4.05 -5.21
N SER A 105 -6.21 4.20 -4.03
CA SER A 105 -6.82 4.93 -2.91
C SER A 105 -6.91 6.44 -3.17
N SER A 106 -5.87 7.05 -3.74
CA SER A 106 -5.88 8.48 -4.09
C SER A 106 -6.92 8.82 -5.16
N GLU A 107 -7.18 7.91 -6.10
CA GLU A 107 -8.20 8.07 -7.14
C GLU A 107 -9.61 7.99 -6.57
N LYS A 108 -9.87 7.01 -5.70
CA LYS A 108 -11.15 6.92 -4.97
C LYS A 108 -11.46 8.17 -4.17
N GLN A 109 -10.45 8.78 -3.53
CA GLN A 109 -10.63 10.04 -2.79
C GLN A 109 -10.92 11.24 -3.71
N LYS A 110 -10.33 11.27 -4.91
CA LYS A 110 -10.62 12.33 -5.89
C LYS A 110 -12.05 12.20 -6.45
N LEU A 111 -12.51 10.98 -6.72
CA LEU A 111 -13.86 10.72 -7.19
C LEU A 111 -14.91 11.08 -6.13
N SER A 112 -14.66 10.79 -4.85
CA SER A 112 -15.58 11.19 -3.77
C SER A 112 -15.63 12.70 -3.60
N ALA A 113 -14.47 13.39 -3.65
CA ALA A 113 -14.42 14.84 -3.59
C ALA A 113 -15.07 15.52 -4.80
N GLY A 114 -14.95 14.93 -5.99
CA GLY A 114 -15.64 15.38 -7.20
C GLY A 114 -17.17 15.28 -7.05
N ARG A 115 -17.66 14.15 -6.55
CA ARG A 115 -19.09 13.94 -6.31
C ARG A 115 -19.66 14.88 -5.24
N GLU A 116 -18.90 15.18 -4.20
CA GLU A 116 -19.27 16.20 -3.21
C GLU A 116 -19.30 17.60 -3.81
N ALA A 117 -18.37 17.92 -4.73
CA ALA A 117 -18.37 19.19 -5.43
C ALA A 117 -19.55 19.33 -6.40
N GLU A 118 -19.91 18.27 -7.11
CA GLU A 118 -21.11 18.21 -7.96
C GLU A 118 -22.40 18.36 -7.15
N GLY A 119 -22.52 17.66 -6.01
CA GLY A 119 -23.66 17.84 -5.10
C GLY A 119 -23.78 19.29 -4.62
N ARG A 120 -22.66 19.94 -4.28
CA ARG A 120 -22.63 21.37 -3.90
C ARG A 120 -22.92 22.33 -5.05
N LEU A 121 -22.75 21.90 -6.30
CA LEU A 121 -23.14 22.68 -7.48
C LEU A 121 -24.64 22.52 -7.75
N ALA A 122 -25.17 21.31 -7.65
CA ALA A 122 -26.61 21.04 -7.73
C ALA A 122 -27.40 21.84 -6.67
N ASP A 123 -26.94 21.84 -5.42
CA ASP A 123 -27.56 22.66 -4.34
C ASP A 123 -27.51 24.17 -4.64
N LYS A 124 -26.51 24.63 -5.41
CA LYS A 124 -26.42 26.03 -5.83
C LYS A 124 -27.34 26.33 -7.00
N GLU A 125 -27.48 25.41 -7.95
CA GLU A 125 -28.41 25.53 -9.07
C GLU A 125 -29.85 25.58 -8.58
N GLU A 126 -30.24 24.72 -7.64
CA GLU A 126 -31.57 24.77 -7.00
C GLU A 126 -31.81 26.13 -6.32
N ARG A 127 -30.83 26.63 -5.55
CA ARG A 127 -30.92 27.96 -4.93
C ARG A 127 -30.90 29.13 -5.91
N LEU A 128 -30.41 28.94 -7.13
CA LEU A 128 -30.49 29.95 -8.18
C LEU A 128 -31.86 29.91 -8.86
N ALA A 129 -32.41 28.72 -9.11
CA ALA A 129 -33.78 28.56 -9.60
C ALA A 129 -34.80 29.19 -8.63
N ASP A 130 -34.69 28.95 -7.32
CA ASP A 130 -35.53 29.59 -6.30
C ASP A 130 -35.39 31.13 -6.30
N LYS A 131 -34.21 31.65 -6.66
CA LYS A 131 -34.00 33.09 -6.77
C LYS A 131 -34.58 33.65 -8.06
N GLU A 132 -34.49 32.92 -9.16
CA GLU A 132 -35.10 33.30 -10.43
C GLU A 132 -36.62 33.36 -10.31
N GLU A 133 -37.24 32.38 -9.64
CA GLU A 133 -38.68 32.41 -9.34
C GLU A 133 -39.05 33.64 -8.50
N ARG A 134 -38.30 33.93 -7.44
CA ARG A 134 -38.53 35.13 -6.62
C ARG A 134 -38.28 36.44 -7.37
N LEU A 135 -37.38 36.45 -8.35
CA LEU A 135 -37.15 37.62 -9.19
C LEU A 135 -38.31 37.81 -10.16
N ALA A 136 -38.84 36.73 -10.76
CA ALA A 136 -40.03 36.76 -11.58
C ALA A 136 -41.25 37.30 -10.81
N ASP A 137 -41.46 36.85 -9.56
CA ASP A 137 -42.52 37.39 -8.69
C ASP A 137 -42.34 38.90 -8.41
N THR A 138 -41.09 39.36 -8.29
CA THR A 138 -40.81 40.79 -8.09
C THR A 138 -40.99 41.59 -9.36
N GLU A 139 -40.65 41.02 -10.52
CA GLU A 139 -40.90 41.62 -11.84
C GLU A 139 -42.39 41.72 -12.10
N GLU A 140 -43.19 40.71 -11.76
CA GLU A 140 -44.65 40.76 -11.82
C GLU A 140 -45.21 41.87 -10.93
N ARG A 141 -44.74 42.00 -9.69
CA ARG A 141 -45.16 43.11 -8.81
C ARG A 141 -44.71 44.48 -9.31
N VAL A 142 -43.55 44.56 -9.97
CA VAL A 142 -43.08 45.80 -10.59
C VAL A 142 -43.95 46.12 -11.81
N ALA A 143 -44.29 45.13 -12.63
CA ALA A 143 -45.21 45.27 -13.74
C ALA A 143 -46.61 45.70 -13.28
N ASP A 144 -47.15 45.15 -12.17
CA ASP A 144 -48.40 45.62 -11.57
C ASP A 144 -48.30 47.08 -11.09
N THR A 145 -47.15 47.49 -10.56
CA THR A 145 -46.93 48.88 -10.14
C THR A 145 -46.74 49.80 -11.33
N GLU A 146 -46.06 49.35 -12.37
CA GLU A 146 -45.93 50.03 -13.66
C GLU A 146 -47.28 50.11 -14.35
N GLU A 147 -48.15 49.10 -14.25
CA GLU A 147 -49.54 49.14 -14.74
C GLU A 147 -50.37 50.14 -13.93
N ARG A 148 -50.12 50.30 -12.63
CA ARG A 148 -50.77 51.36 -11.83
C ARG A 148 -50.25 52.76 -12.16
N VAL A 149 -48.99 52.89 -12.56
CA VAL A 149 -48.39 54.15 -13.05
C VAL A 149 -48.86 54.42 -14.48
N ALA A 150 -48.94 53.40 -15.33
CA ALA A 150 -49.50 53.44 -16.67
C ALA A 150 -50.99 53.73 -16.63
N ALA A 151 -51.80 53.20 -15.71
CA ALA A 151 -53.20 53.57 -15.55
C ALA A 151 -53.39 55.04 -15.13
N THR A 152 -52.34 55.70 -14.63
CA THR A 152 -52.33 57.16 -14.45
C THR A 152 -51.86 57.92 -15.68
N GLU A 153 -51.04 57.31 -16.55
CA GLU A 153 -50.54 57.89 -17.80
C GLU A 153 -51.47 57.61 -19.02
N GLU A 154 -52.20 56.51 -19.04
CA GLU A 154 -53.18 56.02 -20.02
C GLU A 154 -54.55 56.70 -19.83
N ARG A 155 -54.52 57.93 -19.31
CA ARG A 155 -55.47 58.98 -19.67
C ARG A 155 -55.06 59.68 -20.98
N LEU A 156 -54.01 59.19 -21.65
CA LEU A 156 -53.56 59.64 -22.96
C LEU A 156 -53.13 58.45 -23.85
N ALA A 157 -53.91 58.24 -24.92
CA ALA A 157 -53.58 57.60 -26.19
C ALA A 157 -53.68 56.06 -26.34
N ALA A 158 -54.27 55.69 -27.48
CA ALA A 158 -54.73 54.39 -27.96
C ALA A 158 -53.63 53.59 -28.75
N PRO A 159 -53.86 52.30 -29.11
CA PRO A 159 -52.83 51.25 -29.24
C PRO A 159 -52.50 50.80 -30.67
N GLU A 160 -51.52 49.88 -30.87
CA GLU A 160 -51.46 48.95 -32.02
C GLU A 160 -50.59 47.67 -31.77
N GLU A 161 -51.10 46.55 -32.29
CA GLU A 161 -50.67 45.13 -32.38
C GLU A 161 -49.32 44.89 -33.15
N ARG A 162 -48.61 43.73 -33.24
CA ARG A 162 -48.69 42.29 -32.84
C ARG A 162 -47.35 41.56 -33.19
N LEU A 163 -46.97 40.58 -32.34
CA LEU A 163 -46.48 39.17 -32.56
C LEU A 163 -45.43 38.74 -33.63
N ALA A 164 -44.45 37.88 -33.23
CA ALA A 164 -44.31 36.45 -33.61
C ALA A 164 -42.96 35.79 -33.18
N ALA A 165 -42.98 34.51 -32.77
CA ALA A 165 -41.86 33.55 -32.55
C ALA A 165 -42.08 32.31 -33.48
N PRO A 166 -41.40 31.11 -33.41
CA PRO A 166 -40.18 30.63 -32.71
C PRO A 166 -39.26 29.66 -33.58
N GLU A 167 -38.33 28.93 -32.91
CA GLU A 167 -37.94 27.49 -33.09
C GLU A 167 -36.46 27.11 -33.40
N GLU A 168 -35.90 26.36 -32.43
CA GLU A 168 -35.08 25.14 -32.45
C GLU A 168 -33.69 24.97 -33.13
N GLY A 169 -32.85 24.19 -32.43
CA GLY A 169 -31.75 23.40 -33.02
C GLY A 169 -30.64 23.05 -32.03
N GLY A 170 -30.75 21.91 -31.34
CA GLY A 170 -29.71 21.39 -30.44
C GLY A 170 -28.60 20.60 -31.14
N THR A 171 -27.49 20.34 -30.42
CA THR A 171 -26.73 19.10 -30.58
C THR A 171 -25.88 18.81 -29.33
N GLN A 172 -26.00 17.57 -28.87
CA GLN A 172 -25.22 16.97 -27.80
C GLN A 172 -23.84 16.56 -28.31
N GLU A 173 -22.80 16.78 -27.52
CA GLU A 173 -21.56 16.00 -27.62
C GLU A 173 -21.27 15.34 -26.27
N LYS A 174 -21.29 14.00 -26.26
CA LYS A 174 -20.66 13.15 -25.24
C LYS A 174 -19.14 13.22 -25.40
N PRO A 175 -18.36 13.22 -24.32
CA PRO A 175 -17.07 12.56 -24.31
C PRO A 175 -17.23 11.16 -23.75
N GLU A 176 -17.12 10.16 -24.63
CA GLU A 176 -16.68 8.82 -24.23
C GLU A 176 -15.23 8.92 -23.77
N GLY A 177 -14.92 8.38 -22.59
CA GLY A 177 -13.56 8.34 -22.09
C GLY A 177 -13.47 8.28 -20.57
N GLU A 178 -14.19 7.35 -19.95
CA GLU A 178 -13.90 6.93 -18.59
C GLU A 178 -12.50 6.29 -18.61
N SER A 179 -11.48 7.10 -18.36
CA SER A 179 -10.10 6.64 -18.31
C SER A 179 -9.89 5.90 -16.99
N ASP A 180 -10.48 4.71 -16.89
CA ASP A 180 -10.10 3.73 -15.89
C ASP A 180 -8.58 3.63 -15.95
N ILE A 181 -7.91 3.96 -14.85
CA ILE A 181 -6.47 3.81 -14.76
C ILE A 181 -6.17 2.31 -14.89
N THR A 182 -5.89 1.89 -16.12
CA THR A 182 -5.60 0.49 -16.40
C THR A 182 -4.32 0.13 -15.67
N PHE A 183 -4.25 -1.12 -15.19
CA PHE A 183 -3.08 -1.67 -14.52
C PHE A 183 -1.78 -1.40 -15.30
N GLU A 184 -1.88 -1.41 -16.62
CA GLU A 184 -0.84 -1.05 -17.58
C GLU A 184 -0.30 0.38 -17.44
N ASN A 185 -1.18 1.36 -17.21
CA ASN A 185 -0.78 2.75 -17.02
C ASN A 185 -0.01 2.93 -15.71
N ILE A 186 -0.45 2.27 -14.62
CA ILE A 186 0.26 2.32 -13.33
C ILE A 186 1.62 1.61 -13.44
N LEU A 187 1.69 0.50 -14.15
CA LEU A 187 2.95 -0.20 -14.41
C LEU A 187 3.95 0.68 -15.16
N ARG A 188 3.53 1.40 -16.21
CA ARG A 188 4.40 2.32 -16.95
C ARG A 188 4.93 3.44 -16.08
N VAL A 189 4.06 4.07 -15.29
CA VAL A 189 4.47 5.14 -14.35
C VAL A 189 5.44 4.61 -13.30
N PHE A 190 5.17 3.44 -12.74
CA PHE A 190 6.05 2.80 -11.76
C PHE A 190 7.43 2.49 -12.36
N ALA A 191 7.49 1.91 -13.57
CA ALA A 191 8.76 1.61 -14.24
C ALA A 191 9.57 2.89 -14.50
N HIS A 192 8.92 3.96 -14.97
CA HIS A 192 9.57 5.25 -15.20
C HIS A 192 10.09 5.88 -13.88
N GLU A 193 9.26 5.93 -12.84
CA GLU A 193 9.66 6.47 -11.53
C GLU A 193 10.78 5.66 -10.87
N HIS A 194 10.70 4.33 -10.93
CA HIS A 194 11.72 3.45 -10.36
C HIS A 194 13.05 3.61 -11.10
N ASN A 195 13.03 3.63 -12.43
CA ASN A 195 14.24 3.83 -13.24
C ASN A 195 14.86 5.22 -13.03
N LEU A 196 14.04 6.26 -12.89
CA LEU A 196 14.51 7.60 -12.58
C LEU A 196 15.17 7.68 -11.19
N LYS A 197 14.56 7.04 -10.18
CA LYS A 197 15.14 6.97 -8.81
C LYS A 197 16.47 6.23 -8.78
N MET A 198 16.58 5.11 -9.52
CA MET A 198 17.84 4.36 -9.65
C MET A 198 18.92 5.21 -10.33
N SER A 199 18.58 5.89 -11.44
CA SER A 199 19.50 6.82 -12.13
C SER A 199 20.00 7.95 -11.22
N GLN A 200 19.11 8.57 -10.45
CA GLN A 200 19.51 9.62 -9.50
C GLN A 200 20.39 9.08 -8.37
N ALA A 201 20.15 7.85 -7.88
CA ALA A 201 20.97 7.20 -6.88
C ALA A 201 22.39 6.91 -7.40
N ASP A 202 22.50 6.44 -8.64
CA ASP A 202 23.79 6.18 -9.29
C ASP A 202 24.58 7.46 -9.52
N VAL A 203 23.94 8.54 -9.98
CA VAL A 203 24.56 9.86 -10.12
C VAL A 203 25.09 10.37 -8.77
N LYS A 204 24.32 10.20 -7.69
CA LYS A 204 24.77 10.56 -6.33
C LYS A 204 25.96 9.71 -5.89
N ARG A 205 25.96 8.40 -6.16
CA ARG A 205 27.05 7.47 -5.84
C ARG A 205 28.33 7.84 -6.60
N GLN A 206 28.23 8.15 -7.89
CA GLN A 206 29.36 8.60 -8.70
C GLN A 206 29.93 9.93 -8.22
N LYS A 207 29.08 10.94 -7.94
CA LYS A 207 29.54 12.22 -7.38
C LYS A 207 30.27 12.03 -6.04
N LYS A 208 29.77 11.16 -5.15
CA LYS A 208 30.41 10.82 -3.88
C LYS A 208 31.77 10.13 -4.08
N LYS A 209 31.88 9.23 -5.05
CA LYS A 209 33.15 8.56 -5.43
C LYS A 209 34.19 9.58 -5.91
N ARG A 210 33.82 10.45 -6.86
CA ARG A 210 34.70 11.53 -7.37
C ARG A 210 35.15 12.48 -6.25
N ARG A 211 34.26 12.77 -5.29
CA ARG A 211 34.60 13.60 -4.11
C ARG A 211 35.64 12.92 -3.21
N ARG A 212 35.53 11.61 -2.99
CA ARG A 212 36.53 10.83 -2.24
C ARG A 212 37.87 10.76 -2.96
N GLU A 213 37.85 10.48 -4.26
CA GLU A 213 39.06 10.44 -5.10
C GLU A 213 39.75 11.80 -5.14
N SER A 214 39.01 12.90 -5.30
CA SER A 214 39.60 14.24 -5.25
C SER A 214 40.18 14.61 -3.88
N ILE A 215 39.59 14.14 -2.78
CA ILE A 215 40.17 14.27 -1.43
C ILE A 215 41.46 13.44 -1.33
N GLN A 216 41.47 12.19 -1.81
CA GLN A 216 42.66 11.33 -1.83
C GLN A 216 43.80 11.91 -2.68
N MET A 217 43.49 12.46 -3.85
CA MET A 217 44.49 13.11 -4.70
C MET A 217 45.07 14.38 -4.04
N ARG A 218 44.23 15.13 -3.31
CA ARG A 218 44.70 16.29 -2.52
C ARG A 218 45.57 15.88 -1.33
N THR A 219 45.28 14.77 -0.66
CA THR A 219 46.12 14.29 0.45
C THR A 219 47.45 13.73 -0.05
N LEU A 220 47.46 13.01 -1.18
CA LEU A 220 48.68 12.53 -1.83
C LEU A 220 49.58 13.68 -2.30
N LYS A 221 49.01 14.73 -2.90
CA LYS A 221 49.75 15.92 -3.34
C LYS A 221 50.32 16.77 -2.19
N LYS A 222 49.75 16.66 -0.98
CA LYS A 222 50.27 17.30 0.23
C LYS A 222 51.40 16.52 0.91
N ARG A 223 51.58 15.24 0.59
CA ARG A 223 52.75 14.49 1.04
C ARG A 223 53.94 14.93 0.17
N LYS A 224 55.01 15.44 0.80
CA LYS A 224 56.26 15.81 0.10
C LYS A 224 56.75 14.61 -0.72
N PRO A 225 57.23 14.80 -1.97
CA PRO A 225 57.84 13.71 -2.72
C PRO A 225 59.04 13.16 -1.94
N LEU A 226 59.19 11.82 -1.91
CA LEU A 226 60.42 11.21 -1.39
C LEU A 226 61.62 11.73 -2.20
N PRO A 227 62.77 12.00 -1.56
CA PRO A 227 63.96 12.49 -2.25
C PRO A 227 64.39 11.49 -3.33
N ALA A 228 64.76 12.02 -4.49
CA ALA A 228 64.94 11.28 -5.75
C ALA A 228 66.28 10.53 -5.87
N ASP A 229 67.03 10.38 -4.78
CA ASP A 229 68.38 9.80 -4.80
C ASP A 229 68.38 8.44 -4.06
N PRO A 230 68.42 7.30 -4.78
CA PRO A 230 68.52 5.99 -4.15
C PRO A 230 69.91 5.69 -3.55
N VAL A 231 70.89 6.58 -3.74
CA VAL A 231 72.31 6.35 -3.38
C VAL A 231 72.66 6.85 -1.97
N ALA A 232 71.81 7.65 -1.34
CA ALA A 232 72.10 8.17 0.01
C ALA A 232 71.73 7.20 1.16
N ILE A 233 71.14 6.04 0.87
CA ILE A 233 70.62 5.12 1.90
C ILE A 233 71.60 3.97 2.21
N LEU A 234 72.61 3.73 1.36
CA LEU A 234 73.64 2.73 1.62
C LEU A 234 75.00 3.42 1.58
N GLY A 235 75.64 3.49 2.75
CA GLY A 235 76.99 4.03 2.92
C GLY A 235 77.97 3.42 1.92
N THR A 236 79.01 4.20 1.62
CA THR A 236 80.11 3.80 0.74
C THR A 236 80.66 2.43 1.14
N TRP A 237 80.87 1.55 0.16
CA TRP A 237 81.41 0.20 0.35
C TRP A 237 82.75 0.17 1.12
N ASP A 238 83.48 1.28 1.18
CA ASP A 238 84.70 1.46 1.99
C ASP A 238 84.48 1.35 3.52
N GLU A 239 83.25 1.50 4.03
CA GLU A 239 82.96 1.37 5.48
C GLU A 239 82.69 -0.09 5.92
N LEU A 240 82.52 -1.02 4.98
CA LEU A 240 82.20 -2.43 5.27
C LEU A 240 83.43 -3.36 5.33
N GLU A 241 84.62 -2.92 4.91
CA GLU A 241 85.87 -3.69 4.99
C GLU A 241 86.68 -3.44 6.30
N ARG A 242 86.13 -2.66 7.24
CA ARG A 242 86.76 -2.39 8.56
C ARG A 242 86.05 -3.05 9.75
N LEU A 243 85.20 -4.04 9.53
CA LEU A 243 84.61 -4.91 10.55
C LEU A 243 84.96 -6.37 10.26
#